data_AF-A0A7S1MG36-F1
#
_entry.id   AF-A0A7S1MG36-F1
#
_cell.length_a   1.000
_cell.length_b   1.000
_cell.length_c   1.000
_cell.angle_alpha   90.00
_cell.angle_beta   90.00
_cell.angle_gamma   90.00
#
_symmetry.space_group_name_H-M   'P 1'
#
loop_
_entity.id
_entity.type
_entity.pdbx_description
1 polymer ?
#
loop_
_entity_poly.entity_id
_entity_poly.type
_entity_poly.pdbx_seq_one_letter_code
_entity_poly.pdbx_strand_id
1 'polypeptide(L)'
;SPVDVQILGGEYSERFPVHGFPFVPGLDAAGEIAGLGEKCSSELKVGDRVVLCHGLEESYSPSAGAGPSGSFSEFCVCPEGQVCKVPDDMTLSMAAGLPFAGLAAYQALFTGAT
;
A
#
# COMPACT_ATOMS: atom_id res chain seq x y z
N SER A 1 2.38 10.31 2.12
CA SER A 1 1.62 10.67 3.33
C SER A 1 2.55 11.25 4.41
N PRO A 2 2.07 11.92 5.48
CA PRO A 2 2.93 12.39 6.57
C PRO A 2 3.73 11.28 7.27
N VAL A 3 3.17 10.06 7.37
CA VAL A 3 3.89 8.92 7.96
C VAL A 3 5.06 8.49 7.08
N ASP A 4 4.95 8.57 5.75
CA ASP A 4 6.09 8.29 4.85
C ASP A 4 7.26 9.23 5.13
N VAL A 5 7.00 10.52 5.40
CA VAL A 5 8.05 11.50 5.73
C VAL A 5 8.78 11.11 7.03
N GLN A 6 8.01 10.71 8.05
CA GLN A 6 8.55 10.28 9.34
C GLN A 6 9.27 8.92 9.27
N ILE A 7 8.94 8.07 8.30
CA ILE A 7 9.71 6.85 8.09
C ILE A 7 11.03 7.18 7.40
N LEU A 8 10.99 8.03 6.37
CA LEU A 8 12.17 8.48 5.64
C LEU A 8 13.14 9.28 6.52
N GLY A 9 12.64 10.04 7.48
CA GLY A 9 13.44 10.77 8.46
C GLY A 9 14.03 9.90 9.57
N GLY A 10 13.60 8.63 9.66
CA GLY A 10 14.09 7.66 10.64
C GLY A 10 13.39 7.74 12.00
N GLU A 11 12.37 8.57 12.18
CA GLU A 11 11.64 8.70 13.45
C GLU A 11 11.00 7.38 13.92
N TYR A 12 10.72 6.48 12.98
CA TYR A 12 10.13 5.17 13.26
C TYR A 12 11.13 4.00 13.25
N SER A 13 12.45 4.25 13.15
CA SER A 13 13.44 3.17 12.95
C SER A 13 13.48 2.13 14.07
N GLU A 14 13.11 2.49 15.30
CA GLU A 14 13.03 1.53 16.42
C GLU A 14 11.82 0.60 16.30
N ARG A 15 10.71 1.10 15.76
CA ARG A 15 9.44 0.36 15.67
C ARG A 15 9.31 -0.40 14.35
N PHE A 16 9.79 0.18 13.27
CA PHE A 16 9.76 -0.38 11.92
C PHE A 16 11.17 -0.27 11.30
N PRO A 17 12.13 -1.07 11.79
CA PRO A 17 13.49 -1.03 11.28
C PRO A 17 13.54 -1.53 9.83
N VAL A 18 14.23 -0.77 8.96
CA VAL A 18 14.58 -1.24 7.62
C VAL A 18 15.67 -2.31 7.77
N HIS A 19 15.33 -3.57 7.49
CA HIS A 19 16.23 -4.70 7.72
C HIS A 19 17.23 -4.97 6.58
N GLY A 20 17.13 -4.28 5.45
CA GLY A 20 18.03 -4.45 4.33
C GLY A 20 17.85 -3.41 3.23
N PHE A 21 18.93 -3.18 2.47
CA PHE A 21 18.95 -2.29 1.31
C PHE A 21 19.31 -3.08 0.03
N PRO A 22 18.85 -2.66 -1.17
CA PRO A 22 18.04 -1.46 -1.44
C PRO A 22 16.59 -1.56 -0.93
N PHE A 23 16.01 -0.42 -0.54
CA PHE A 23 14.65 -0.33 -0.01
C PHE A 23 13.85 0.72 -0.80
N VAL A 24 12.65 0.37 -1.25
CA VAL A 24 11.72 1.28 -1.93
C VAL A 24 10.65 1.74 -0.93
N PRO A 25 10.58 3.04 -0.58
CA PRO A 25 9.59 3.56 0.35
C PRO A 25 8.19 3.75 -0.27
N GLY A 26 7.23 4.15 0.57
CA GLY A 26 5.89 4.57 0.16
C GLY A 26 4.81 3.54 0.54
N LEU A 27 3.77 4.00 1.24
CA LEU A 27 2.66 3.15 1.68
C LEU A 27 1.48 3.15 0.70
N ASP A 28 1.06 4.33 0.24
CA ASP A 28 -0.14 4.49 -0.56
C ASP A 28 0.19 4.49 -2.07
N ALA A 29 -0.60 3.77 -2.86
CA ALA A 29 -0.52 3.80 -4.32
C ALA A 29 -1.91 3.79 -4.98
N ALA A 30 -1.97 4.32 -6.20
CA ALA A 30 -3.08 4.09 -7.12
C ALA A 30 -2.53 3.88 -8.53
N GLY A 31 -3.10 2.94 -9.26
CA GLY A 31 -2.60 2.57 -10.58
C GLY A 31 -3.51 1.58 -11.29
N GLU A 32 -2.96 0.91 -12.28
CA GLU A 32 -3.61 -0.18 -13.00
C GLU A 32 -2.89 -1.50 -12.73
N ILE A 33 -3.65 -2.59 -12.64
CA ILE A 33 -3.07 -3.93 -12.50
C ILE A 33 -2.27 -4.26 -13.76
N ALA A 34 -0.95 -4.38 -13.63
CA ALA A 34 -0.06 -4.76 -14.73
C ALA A 34 0.05 -6.28 -14.91
N GLY A 35 -0.21 -7.06 -13.86
CA GLY A 35 -0.12 -8.51 -13.87
C GLY A 35 -0.77 -9.12 -12.62
N LEU A 36 -1.13 -10.40 -12.71
CA LEU A 36 -1.74 -11.16 -11.62
C LEU A 36 -0.97 -12.45 -11.40
N GLY A 37 -0.83 -12.84 -10.13
CA GLY A 37 -0.28 -14.14 -9.77
C GLY A 37 -1.27 -15.27 -10.08
N GLU A 38 -0.75 -16.48 -10.26
CA GLU A 38 -1.57 -17.67 -10.61
C GLU A 38 -2.67 -18.00 -9.59
N LYS A 39 -2.53 -17.52 -8.34
CA LYS A 39 -3.46 -17.77 -7.24
C LYS A 39 -4.42 -16.61 -6.97
N CYS A 40 -4.33 -15.51 -7.72
CA CYS A 40 -5.28 -14.40 -7.60
C CYS A 40 -6.68 -14.86 -8.07
N SER A 41 -7.71 -14.33 -7.43
CA SER A 41 -9.10 -14.58 -7.82
C SER A 41 -9.38 -14.02 -9.22
N SER A 42 -10.47 -14.49 -9.83
CA SER A 42 -10.95 -13.98 -11.12
C SER A 42 -11.68 -12.64 -11.02
N GLU A 43 -11.81 -12.04 -9.83
CA GLU A 43 -12.51 -10.76 -9.66
C GLU A 43 -11.66 -9.56 -10.12
N LEU A 44 -10.35 -9.72 -10.09
CA LEU A 44 -9.37 -8.75 -10.60
C LEU A 44 -8.92 -9.14 -12.01
N LYS A 45 -8.60 -8.13 -12.83
CA LYS A 45 -8.00 -8.32 -14.15
C LYS A 45 -6.96 -7.25 -14.44
N VAL A 46 -6.03 -7.57 -15.34
CA VAL A 46 -5.08 -6.60 -15.89
C VAL A 46 -5.85 -5.41 -16.49
N GLY A 47 -5.37 -4.20 -16.18
CA GLY A 47 -6.02 -2.94 -16.54
C GLY A 47 -7.11 -2.45 -15.57
N ASP A 48 -7.47 -3.23 -14.53
CA ASP A 48 -8.34 -2.70 -13.48
C ASP A 48 -7.63 -1.56 -12.73
N ARG A 49 -8.35 -0.47 -12.51
CA ARG A 49 -7.91 0.69 -11.74
C ARG A 49 -8.05 0.38 -10.26
N VAL A 50 -6.97 0.43 -9.51
CA VAL A 50 -6.92 0.02 -8.10
C VAL A 50 -6.16 1.02 -7.22
N VAL A 51 -6.50 1.01 -5.93
CA VAL A 51 -5.73 1.60 -4.84
C VAL A 51 -5.25 0.53 -3.90
N LEU A 52 -4.16 0.81 -3.20
CA LEU A 52 -3.61 -0.07 -2.17
C LEU A 52 -2.93 0.73 -1.06
N CYS A 53 -2.80 0.09 0.10
CA CYS A 53 -1.94 0.51 1.19
C CYS A 53 -1.03 -0.67 1.54
N HIS A 54 0.28 -0.53 1.34
CA HIS A 54 1.24 -1.60 1.65
C HIS A 54 1.39 -1.88 3.14
N GLY A 55 0.85 -1.05 4.05
CA GLY A 55 0.96 -1.28 5.49
C GLY A 55 2.39 -1.10 6.03
N LEU A 56 2.51 -0.83 7.33
CA LEU A 56 3.78 -0.50 7.98
C LEU A 56 4.62 -1.74 8.29
N GLU A 57 4.01 -2.89 8.51
CA GLU A 57 4.75 -4.12 8.80
C GLU A 57 5.15 -4.80 7.49
N GLU A 58 4.28 -4.76 6.50
CA GLU A 58 4.47 -5.45 5.23
C GLU A 58 5.44 -4.71 4.30
N SER A 59 5.55 -3.39 4.46
CA SER A 59 6.56 -2.60 3.74
C SER A 59 7.97 -2.75 4.32
N TYR A 60 8.12 -3.11 5.60
CA TYR A 60 9.40 -2.98 6.31
C TYR A 60 9.93 -4.28 6.93
N SER A 61 9.09 -5.33 7.05
CA SER A 61 9.51 -6.64 7.57
C SER A 61 9.93 -7.60 6.45
N PRO A 62 11.08 -8.30 6.59
CA PRO A 62 11.47 -9.40 5.68
C PRO A 62 10.46 -10.54 5.64
N SER A 63 9.57 -10.66 6.64
CA SER A 63 8.53 -11.70 6.70
C SER A 63 7.30 -11.41 5.85
N ALA A 64 7.19 -10.22 5.27
CA ALA A 64 5.98 -9.74 4.59
C ALA A 64 5.62 -10.47 3.29
N GLY A 65 6.50 -11.31 2.74
CA GLY A 65 6.26 -12.05 1.50
C GLY A 65 6.18 -11.18 0.22
N ALA A 66 6.01 -9.86 0.35
CA ALA A 66 5.93 -8.89 -0.76
C ALA A 66 7.31 -8.32 -1.19
N GLY A 67 8.38 -8.63 -0.45
CA GLY A 67 9.71 -8.07 -0.69
C GLY A 67 9.80 -6.57 -0.39
N PRO A 68 10.96 -5.92 -0.62
CA PRO A 68 11.16 -4.49 -0.36
C PRO A 68 10.50 -3.60 -1.43
N SER A 69 9.19 -3.78 -1.66
CA SER A 69 8.43 -3.04 -2.68
C SER A 69 7.43 -2.07 -2.04
N GLY A 70 7.83 -0.80 -1.95
CA GLY A 70 6.93 0.31 -1.62
C GLY A 70 6.37 0.99 -2.87
N SER A 71 5.48 1.95 -2.65
CA SER A 71 4.72 2.61 -3.71
C SER A 71 5.48 3.73 -4.45
N PHE A 72 6.66 4.16 -3.99
CA PHE A 72 7.49 5.14 -4.69
C PHE A 72 8.33 4.48 -5.80
N SER A 73 7.63 3.79 -6.70
CA SER A 73 8.16 3.05 -7.84
C SER A 73 7.13 3.04 -8.97
N GLU A 74 7.58 2.78 -10.20
CA GLU A 74 6.68 2.59 -11.34
C GLU A 74 5.82 1.31 -11.19
N PHE A 75 6.31 0.33 -10.43
CA PHE A 75 5.62 -0.92 -10.11
C PHE A 75 5.85 -1.33 -8.66
N CYS A 76 4.83 -1.93 -8.05
CA CYS A 76 4.89 -2.56 -6.73
C CYS A 76 4.08 -3.87 -6.73
N VAL A 77 4.33 -4.73 -5.75
CA VAL A 77 3.66 -6.03 -5.62
C VAL A 77 2.96 -6.08 -4.26
N CYS A 78 1.70 -6.49 -4.23
CA CYS A 78 0.97 -6.70 -3.00
C CYS A 78 0.08 -7.95 -3.10
N PRO A 79 -0.33 -8.53 -1.96
CA PRO A 79 -1.42 -9.49 -1.92
C PRO A 79 -2.71 -8.92 -2.50
N GLU A 80 -3.50 -9.78 -3.16
CA GLU A 80 -4.81 -9.41 -3.72
C GLU A 80 -5.75 -8.78 -2.69
N GLY A 81 -5.72 -9.25 -1.42
CA GLY A 81 -6.55 -8.69 -0.36
C GLY A 81 -6.20 -7.27 0.09
N GLN A 82 -5.09 -6.70 -0.39
CA GLN A 82 -4.67 -5.32 -0.08
C GLN A 82 -5.08 -4.30 -1.15
N VAL A 83 -5.74 -4.73 -2.23
CA VAL A 83 -6.19 -3.82 -3.29
C VAL A 83 -7.70 -3.60 -3.24
N CYS A 84 -8.14 -2.41 -3.64
CA CYS A 84 -9.54 -2.07 -3.85
C CYS A 84 -9.71 -1.38 -5.20
N LYS A 85 -10.81 -1.67 -5.92
CA LYS A 85 -11.10 -1.04 -7.21
C LYS A 85 -11.45 0.44 -7.02
N VAL A 86 -10.93 1.27 -7.90
CA VAL A 86 -11.23 2.71 -7.94
C VAL A 86 -12.51 2.93 -8.75
N PRO A 87 -13.48 3.69 -8.23
CA PRO A 87 -14.66 4.08 -8.99
C PRO A 87 -14.32 4.82 -10.30
N ASP A 88 -15.15 4.64 -11.33
CA ASP A 88 -14.92 5.23 -12.65
C ASP A 88 -14.92 6.77 -12.63
N ASP A 89 -15.66 7.38 -11.69
CA ASP A 89 -15.79 8.82 -11.53
C ASP A 89 -14.68 9.47 -10.67
N MET A 90 -13.76 8.67 -10.12
CA MET A 90 -12.64 9.15 -9.31
C MET A 90 -11.33 9.02 -10.09
N THR A 91 -10.50 10.07 -10.14
CA THR A 91 -9.16 10.00 -10.75
C THR A 91 -8.18 9.21 -9.87
N LEU A 92 -7.17 8.58 -10.48
CA LEU A 92 -6.14 7.85 -9.72
C LEU A 92 -5.38 8.75 -8.75
N SER A 93 -5.12 10.01 -9.11
CA SER A 93 -4.45 10.97 -8.24
C SER A 93 -5.26 11.28 -6.97
N MET A 94 -6.59 11.37 -7.08
CA MET A 94 -7.45 11.50 -5.90
C MET A 94 -7.46 10.21 -5.08
N ALA A 95 -7.59 9.08 -5.76
CA ALA A 95 -7.66 7.77 -5.13
C ALA A 95 -6.38 7.44 -4.32
N ALA A 96 -5.20 7.84 -4.80
CA ALA A 96 -3.91 7.61 -4.12
C ALA A 96 -3.79 8.31 -2.76
N GLY A 97 -4.59 9.36 -2.50
CA GLY A 97 -4.57 10.07 -1.21
C GLY A 97 -5.43 9.42 -0.12
N LEU A 98 -6.18 8.39 -0.45
CA LEU A 98 -7.19 7.80 0.42
C LEU A 98 -6.74 6.60 1.28
N PRO A 99 -5.88 5.66 0.84
CA PRO A 99 -5.85 4.34 1.49
C PRO A 99 -5.46 4.39 2.96
N PHE A 100 -4.30 4.94 3.31
CA PHE A 100 -3.86 5.03 4.70
C PHE A 100 -4.74 5.95 5.55
N ALA A 101 -4.99 7.19 5.08
CA ALA A 101 -5.74 8.18 5.84
C ALA A 101 -7.23 7.81 5.98
N GLY A 102 -7.83 7.29 4.91
CA GLY A 102 -9.21 6.84 4.86
C GLY A 102 -9.44 5.60 5.71
N LEU A 103 -8.51 4.63 5.69
CA LEU A 103 -8.57 3.47 6.58
C LEU A 103 -8.49 3.90 8.06
N ALA A 104 -7.55 4.79 8.40
CA ALA A 104 -7.43 5.32 9.76
C ALA A 104 -8.70 6.06 10.22
N ALA A 105 -9.29 6.89 9.35
CA ALA A 105 -10.54 7.59 9.64
C ALA A 105 -11.71 6.62 9.81
N TYR A 106 -11.82 5.61 8.94
CA TYR A 106 -12.86 4.59 9.04
C TYR A 106 -12.73 3.80 10.35
N GLN A 107 -11.51 3.41 10.71
CA GLN A 107 -11.26 2.70 11.97
C GLN A 107 -11.66 3.55 13.18
N ALA A 108 -11.25 4.82 13.20
CA ALA A 108 -11.58 5.72 14.31
C ALA A 108 -13.10 5.94 14.48
N LEU A 109 -13.85 5.99 13.38
CA LEU A 109 -15.28 6.32 13.40
C LEU A 109 -16.19 5.11 13.56
N PHE A 110 -15.82 3.96 13.00
CA PHE A 110 -16.75 2.85 12.81
C PHE A 110 -16.31 1.55 13.48
N THR A 111 -15.01 1.27 13.61
CA THR A 111 -14.54 0.00 14.17
C THR A 111 -13.88 0.13 15.54
N GLY A 112 -13.46 1.35 15.91
CA GLY A 112 -12.61 1.60 17.06
C GLY A 112 -11.16 1.18 16.81
N ALA A 113 -10.24 1.72 17.62
CA ALA A 113 -8.89 1.21 17.76
C ALA A 113 -8.95 0.04 18.76
N THR A 114 -9.12 -1.18 18.28
CA THR A 114 -9.01 -2.40 19.10
C THR A 114 -7.57 -2.85 19.19
#